data_AF-A0A2D9H6X7-F1
#
_entry.id   AF-A0A2D9H6X7-F1
#
_cell.length_a   1.000
_cell.length_b   1.000
_cell.length_c   1.000
_cell.angle_alpha   90.00
_cell.angle_beta   90.00
_cell.angle_gamma   90.00
#
_symmetry.space_group_name_H-M   'P 1'
#
loop_
_entity.id
_entity.type
_entity.pdbx_description
1 polymer ?
#
loop_
_entity_poly.entity_id
_entity_poly.type
_entity_poly.pdbx_seq_one_letter_code
_entity_poly.pdbx_strand_id
1 'polypeptide(L)'
;STSQKPRAGTACGHSGAINHPRKRQESQKSLPRIPLVADFAGFAAAGRDLYQLHRGYETAQPYPLDGLNTSPVGNPYEFYAVGEKKMRYVGSGADKDHSSIRFNDRITLAGIPEEAHRYRLGSRSAVDWIIDRYHVKTDKNSGIVNDPNAWSREVGDPRYILDLLARVVTVSLETMTIVDSLPPLDIRDQQ
;
A
#
# COMPACT_ATOMS: atom_id res chain seq x y z
N SER A 1 -57.06 -49.10 -17.60
CA SER A 1 -57.76 -47.81 -17.74
C SER A 1 -56.77 -46.72 -17.35
N THR A 2 -55.92 -46.18 -18.24
CA THR A 2 -56.12 -45.31 -19.43
C THR A 2 -55.63 -43.89 -19.10
N SER A 3 -54.58 -43.47 -19.82
CA SER A 3 -54.21 -42.09 -20.24
C SER A 3 -53.84 -41.04 -19.18
N GLN A 4 -52.96 -40.05 -19.39
CA GLN A 4 -52.10 -39.59 -20.51
C GLN A 4 -51.18 -38.46 -19.95
N LYS A 5 -49.91 -38.39 -20.39
CA LYS A 5 -49.15 -37.11 -20.55
C LYS A 5 -49.58 -36.49 -21.91
N PRO A 6 -49.36 -35.19 -22.28
CA PRO A 6 -48.06 -34.46 -22.21
C PRO A 6 -48.06 -32.88 -22.26
N ARG A 7 -46.82 -32.33 -22.35
CA ARG A 7 -46.33 -31.07 -22.99
C ARG A 7 -46.08 -29.77 -22.19
N ALA A 8 -44.77 -29.52 -22.00
CA ALA A 8 -43.95 -28.35 -22.37
C ALA A 8 -44.55 -26.94 -22.46
N GLY A 9 -43.85 -26.00 -21.81
CA GLY A 9 -43.86 -24.56 -22.10
C GLY A 9 -42.56 -23.91 -21.62
N THR A 10 -41.73 -23.49 -22.57
CA THR A 10 -40.46 -22.74 -22.43
C THR A 10 -40.74 -21.24 -22.43
N ALA A 11 -40.06 -20.47 -21.57
CA ALA A 11 -39.56 -19.07 -21.77
C ALA A 11 -39.16 -18.53 -20.37
N CYS A 12 -37.88 -18.40 -20.00
CA CYS A 12 -36.88 -17.43 -20.45
C CYS A 12 -37.36 -15.97 -20.41
N GLY A 13 -36.79 -15.15 -19.52
CA GLY A 13 -36.95 -13.71 -19.58
C GLY A 13 -36.59 -12.93 -18.32
N HIS A 14 -35.30 -12.66 -18.14
CA HIS A 14 -34.69 -11.42 -17.60
C HIS A 14 -35.07 -10.92 -16.20
N SER A 15 -34.24 -10.20 -15.47
CA SER A 15 -32.80 -9.94 -15.42
C SER A 15 -32.70 -8.92 -14.29
N GLY A 16 -31.99 -9.22 -13.21
CA GLY A 16 -31.96 -8.30 -12.08
C GLY A 16 -30.95 -8.72 -11.04
N ALA A 17 -29.97 -7.84 -10.85
CA ALA A 17 -29.03 -7.80 -9.74
C ALA A 17 -28.00 -8.92 -9.69
N ILE A 18 -26.82 -8.66 -10.27
CA ILE A 18 -25.61 -8.96 -9.52
C ILE A 18 -24.53 -7.92 -9.82
N ASN A 19 -24.24 -7.13 -8.78
CA ASN A 19 -23.02 -6.35 -8.60
C ASN A 19 -21.81 -7.10 -9.18
N HIS A 20 -20.96 -6.41 -9.92
CA HIS A 20 -19.69 -6.94 -10.39
C HIS A 20 -18.59 -6.75 -9.33
N PRO A 21 -18.12 -7.84 -8.69
CA PRO A 21 -16.76 -7.89 -8.17
C PRO A 21 -16.05 -9.11 -8.77
N ARG A 22 -15.41 -9.01 -9.94
CA ARG A 22 -14.56 -10.09 -10.50
C ARG A 22 -13.48 -9.46 -11.40
N LYS A 23 -12.17 -9.76 -11.32
CA LYS A 23 -11.43 -10.92 -10.79
C LYS A 23 -10.19 -10.46 -10.02
N ARG A 24 -10.04 -10.91 -8.77
CA ARG A 24 -8.73 -11.07 -8.13
C ARG A 24 -8.61 -12.53 -7.71
N GLN A 25 -8.28 -13.43 -8.63
CA GLN A 25 -7.79 -14.78 -8.29
C GLN A 25 -7.36 -15.54 -9.55
N GLU A 26 -6.05 -15.66 -9.74
CA GLU A 26 -5.36 -16.90 -10.09
C GLU A 26 -3.86 -16.62 -10.03
N SER A 27 -3.19 -17.05 -8.96
CA SER A 27 -1.76 -17.41 -8.95
C SER A 27 -1.38 -17.86 -7.54
N GLN A 28 -1.48 -19.15 -7.29
CA GLN A 28 -0.64 -19.81 -6.28
C GLN A 28 0.07 -21.06 -6.83
N LYS A 29 -0.24 -21.49 -8.06
CA LYS A 29 0.31 -22.74 -8.64
C LYS A 29 0.91 -22.59 -10.04
N SER A 30 0.86 -21.40 -10.66
CA SER A 30 1.46 -21.10 -11.96
C SER A 30 1.90 -19.63 -12.03
N LEU A 31 2.94 -19.37 -12.84
CA LEU A 31 3.41 -18.02 -13.12
C LEU A 31 2.27 -17.17 -13.69
N PRO A 32 2.11 -15.92 -13.25
CA PRO A 32 1.08 -15.03 -13.78
C PRO A 32 1.30 -14.81 -15.28
N ARG A 33 0.23 -14.94 -16.07
CA ARG A 33 0.21 -14.68 -17.51
C ARG A 33 -0.50 -13.35 -17.78
N ILE A 34 0.02 -12.56 -18.70
CA ILE A 34 -0.55 -11.26 -19.07
C ILE A 34 -1.44 -11.46 -20.31
N PRO A 35 -2.76 -11.19 -20.22
CA PRO A 35 -3.64 -11.27 -21.37
C PRO A 35 -3.37 -10.11 -22.35
N LEU A 36 -3.67 -10.31 -23.63
CA LEU A 36 -3.70 -9.22 -24.60
C LEU A 36 -4.95 -8.37 -24.34
N VAL A 37 -4.77 -7.07 -24.13
CA VAL A 37 -5.85 -6.13 -23.82
C VAL A 37 -6.12 -5.18 -24.98
N ALA A 38 -7.34 -4.66 -25.07
CA ALA A 38 -7.73 -3.75 -26.14
C ALA A 38 -6.94 -2.44 -26.13
N ASP A 39 -6.75 -1.87 -24.94
CA ASP A 39 -5.98 -0.63 -24.71
C ASP A 39 -4.60 -0.90 -24.09
N PHE A 40 -3.74 -1.61 -24.82
CA PHE A 40 -2.37 -1.87 -24.36
C PHE A 40 -1.58 -0.57 -24.08
N ALA A 41 -1.81 0.48 -24.86
CA ALA A 41 -1.08 1.73 -24.74
C ALA A 41 -1.38 2.43 -23.40
N GLY A 42 -2.64 2.47 -22.96
CA GLY A 42 -3.03 3.01 -21.66
C GLY A 42 -2.39 2.25 -20.49
N PHE A 43 -2.42 0.92 -20.52
CA PHE A 43 -1.75 0.11 -19.49
C PHE A 43 -0.22 0.29 -19.52
N ALA A 44 0.40 0.39 -20.70
CA ALA A 44 1.84 0.61 -20.82
C ALA A 44 2.28 2.00 -20.33
N ALA A 45 1.45 3.03 -20.52
CA ALA A 45 1.68 4.37 -19.97
C ALA A 45 1.59 4.35 -18.43
N ALA A 46 0.50 3.82 -17.87
CA ALA A 46 0.34 3.70 -16.43
C ALA A 46 1.46 2.87 -15.77
N GLY A 47 1.88 1.78 -16.41
CA GLY A 47 3.02 0.98 -15.94
C GLY A 47 4.34 1.75 -15.91
N ARG A 48 4.57 2.64 -16.88
CA ARG A 48 5.74 3.54 -16.91
C ARG A 48 5.68 4.54 -15.77
N ASP A 49 4.53 5.16 -15.55
CA ASP A 49 4.34 6.15 -14.49
C ASP A 49 4.54 5.51 -13.10
N LEU A 50 3.95 4.34 -12.87
CA LEU A 50 4.18 3.55 -11.66
C LEU A 50 5.66 3.21 -11.47
N TYR A 51 6.37 2.81 -12.52
CA TYR A 51 7.80 2.53 -12.44
C TYR A 51 8.61 3.77 -12.05
N GLN A 52 8.35 4.93 -12.66
CA GLN A 52 9.04 6.17 -12.32
C GLN A 52 8.77 6.58 -10.87
N LEU A 53 7.51 6.53 -10.45
CA LEU A 53 7.08 6.83 -9.09
C LEU A 53 7.80 5.95 -8.06
N HIS A 54 7.77 4.64 -8.25
CA HIS A 54 8.34 3.70 -7.29
C HIS A 54 9.86 3.67 -7.30
N ARG A 55 10.52 3.99 -8.42
CA ARG A 55 11.97 4.18 -8.44
C ARG A 55 12.40 5.43 -7.67
N GLY A 56 11.55 6.46 -7.64
CA GLY A 56 11.80 7.73 -6.96
C GLY A 56 11.19 7.83 -5.56
N TYR A 57 10.78 6.73 -4.93
CA TYR A 57 10.00 6.79 -3.68
C TYR A 57 10.74 7.50 -2.53
N GLU A 58 12.08 7.36 -2.46
CA GLU A 58 12.90 8.02 -1.44
C GLU A 58 13.08 9.51 -1.70
N THR A 59 12.86 9.99 -2.92
CA THR A 59 13.02 11.41 -3.29
C THR A 59 11.70 12.10 -3.62
N ALA A 60 10.57 11.40 -3.45
CA ALA A 60 9.24 11.99 -3.59
C ALA A 60 9.06 13.18 -2.63
N GLN A 61 8.16 14.10 -2.98
CA GLN A 61 7.81 15.19 -2.07
C GLN A 61 7.09 14.60 -0.84
N PRO A 62 7.55 14.87 0.40
CA PRO A 62 6.87 14.40 1.59
C PRO A 62 5.43 14.92 1.66
N TYR A 63 4.48 14.03 2.00
CA TYR A 63 3.10 14.43 2.27
C TYR A 63 3.08 15.36 3.49
N PRO A 64 2.31 16.46 3.49
CA PRO A 64 2.34 17.47 4.55
C PRO A 64 1.61 16.98 5.82
N LEU A 65 2.17 15.99 6.51
CA LEU A 65 1.66 15.49 7.78
C LEU A 65 1.93 16.49 8.91
N ASP A 66 0.95 16.59 9.82
CA ASP A 66 1.14 17.32 11.07
C ASP A 66 2.27 16.66 11.88
N GLY A 67 3.12 17.46 12.49
CA GLY A 67 4.28 16.98 13.26
C GLY A 67 5.59 16.84 12.46
N LEU A 68 5.57 16.94 11.13
CA LEU A 68 6.81 16.93 10.31
C LEU A 68 7.72 18.13 10.55
N ASN A 69 7.17 19.27 10.95
CA ASN A 69 7.91 20.50 11.22
C ASN A 69 8.51 20.55 12.64
N THR A 70 8.43 19.45 13.39
CA THR A 70 9.00 19.36 14.74
C THR A 70 10.51 19.56 14.67
N SER A 71 11.02 20.56 15.41
CA SER A 71 12.46 20.85 15.50
C SER A 71 13.11 20.02 16.60
N PRO A 72 14.37 19.55 16.41
CA PRO A 72 15.03 18.71 17.37
C PRO A 72 15.42 19.51 18.63
N VAL A 73 15.18 18.91 19.80
CA VAL A 73 15.77 19.35 21.06
C VAL A 73 16.97 18.45 21.34
N GLY A 74 18.19 19.03 21.35
CA GLY A 74 19.43 18.28 21.53
C GLY A 74 19.97 17.69 20.22
N ASN A 75 20.53 16.49 20.28
CA ASN A 75 21.13 15.82 19.12
C ASN A 75 20.06 15.42 18.09
N PRO A 76 20.11 15.92 16.85
CA PRO A 76 19.12 15.58 15.81
C PRO A 76 19.02 14.08 15.53
N TYR A 77 20.15 13.36 15.51
CA TYR A 77 20.14 11.91 15.25
C TYR A 77 19.44 11.13 16.36
N GLU A 78 19.54 11.57 17.61
CA GLU A 78 18.82 10.93 18.72
C GLU A 78 17.35 11.34 18.77
N PHE A 79 17.06 12.58 18.39
CA PHE A 79 15.71 13.13 18.40
C PHE A 79 14.79 12.41 17.40
N TYR A 80 15.27 12.20 16.17
CA TYR A 80 14.55 11.53 15.09
C TYR A 80 14.78 10.01 15.03
N ALA A 81 15.59 9.44 15.95
CA ALA A 81 15.83 8.00 15.94
C ALA A 81 14.57 7.19 16.22
N VAL A 82 14.49 6.02 15.56
CA VAL A 82 13.58 4.93 15.93
C VAL A 82 14.27 4.02 16.93
N GLY A 83 13.53 3.55 17.93
CA GLY A 83 14.06 2.65 18.96
C GLY A 83 13.71 1.18 18.70
N GLU A 84 13.86 0.35 19.74
CA GLU A 84 13.38 -1.05 19.74
C GLU A 84 11.85 -1.14 19.71
N LYS A 85 11.18 -0.13 20.27
CA LYS A 85 9.72 0.00 20.18
C LYS A 85 9.36 0.44 18.76
N LYS A 86 8.59 -0.40 18.07
CA LYS A 86 8.01 -0.06 16.77
C LYS A 86 7.19 1.23 16.85
N MET A 87 7.17 1.96 15.75
CA MET A 87 6.12 2.94 15.49
C MET A 87 4.76 2.28 15.68
N ARG A 88 3.74 3.07 16.02
CA ARG A 88 2.39 2.53 16.18
C ARG A 88 1.35 3.59 15.88
N TYR A 89 0.23 3.15 15.33
CA TYR A 89 -0.96 3.97 15.28
C TYR A 89 -1.38 4.41 16.68
N VAL A 90 -2.01 5.59 16.76
CA VAL A 90 -2.63 6.06 18.00
C VAL A 90 -3.88 5.20 18.28
N GLY A 91 -4.23 5.03 19.56
CA GLY A 91 -5.29 4.12 19.98
C GLY A 91 -4.86 2.64 20.04
N SER A 92 -5.84 1.76 20.26
CA SER A 92 -5.62 0.32 20.40
C SER A 92 -6.89 -0.45 20.01
N GLY A 93 -6.72 -1.74 19.67
CA GLY A 93 -7.84 -2.61 19.34
C GLY A 93 -8.69 -2.07 18.17
N ALA A 94 -9.99 -1.98 18.40
CA ALA A 94 -10.97 -1.46 17.44
C ALA A 94 -10.91 0.07 17.28
N ASP A 95 -10.43 0.80 18.29
CA ASP A 95 -10.34 2.27 18.30
C ASP A 95 -8.99 2.76 17.77
N LYS A 96 -8.35 1.98 16.90
CA LYS A 96 -7.07 2.34 16.31
C LYS A 96 -7.26 3.41 15.25
N ASP A 97 -6.62 4.56 15.47
CA ASP A 97 -6.61 5.69 14.54
C ASP A 97 -5.52 5.50 13.48
N HIS A 98 -5.94 5.14 12.28
CA HIS A 98 -5.05 4.97 11.12
C HIS A 98 -4.59 6.29 10.48
N SER A 99 -5.10 7.43 10.95
CA SER A 99 -4.68 8.76 10.50
C SER A 99 -3.46 9.31 11.27
N SER A 100 -3.13 8.70 12.42
CA SER A 100 -2.08 9.18 13.33
C SER A 100 -1.08 8.08 13.73
N ILE A 101 0.21 8.33 13.54
CA ILE A 101 1.32 7.44 13.91
C ILE A 101 2.17 8.09 14.99
N ARG A 102 2.32 7.43 16.13
CA ARG A 102 3.37 7.73 17.09
C ARG A 102 4.68 7.17 16.58
N PHE A 103 5.51 8.06 16.04
CA PHE A 103 6.79 7.73 15.40
C PHE A 103 7.82 7.32 16.44
N ASN A 104 7.98 8.13 17.50
CA ASN A 104 8.76 7.78 18.69
C ASN A 104 8.15 8.48 19.93
N ASP A 105 8.87 8.53 21.05
CA ASP A 105 8.36 9.15 22.29
C ASP A 105 8.26 10.69 22.21
N ARG A 106 8.78 11.30 21.14
CA ARG A 106 8.87 12.76 20.95
C ARG A 106 8.03 13.27 19.79
N ILE A 107 7.79 12.44 18.78
CA ILE A 107 7.16 12.82 17.52
C ILE A 107 5.92 11.95 17.28
N THR A 108 4.81 12.61 16.99
CA THR A 108 3.59 12.00 16.47
C THR A 108 3.27 12.67 15.14
N LEU A 109 3.02 11.86 14.11
CA LEU A 109 2.58 12.31 12.80
C LEU A 109 1.07 12.11 12.68
N ALA A 110 0.34 13.10 12.19
CA ALA A 110 -1.10 13.01 11.98
C ALA A 110 -1.51 13.53 10.59
N GLY A 111 -2.75 13.26 10.19
CA GLY A 111 -3.30 13.68 8.91
C GLY A 111 -3.01 12.72 7.75
N ILE A 112 -2.72 11.44 8.04
CA ILE A 112 -2.57 10.41 7.00
C ILE A 112 -3.95 10.11 6.40
N PRO A 113 -4.18 10.32 5.09
CA PRO A 113 -5.46 10.00 4.47
C PRO A 113 -5.74 8.50 4.49
N GLU A 114 -7.00 8.10 4.64
CA GLU A 114 -7.40 6.68 4.65
C GLU A 114 -7.01 5.97 3.34
N GLU A 115 -7.07 6.70 2.22
CA GLU A 115 -6.73 6.23 0.89
C GLU A 115 -5.28 5.75 0.78
N ALA A 116 -4.36 6.31 1.58
CA ALA A 116 -2.96 5.89 1.60
C ALA A 116 -2.81 4.41 2.02
N HIS A 117 -3.78 3.86 2.77
CA HIS A 117 -3.78 2.46 3.18
C HIS A 117 -4.31 1.50 2.11
N ARG A 118 -4.92 2.00 1.02
CA ARG A 118 -5.39 1.19 -0.11
C ARG A 118 -4.23 0.56 -0.89
N TYR A 119 -3.08 1.22 -0.92
CA TYR A 119 -1.89 0.69 -1.59
C TYR A 119 -1.24 -0.42 -0.73
N ARG A 120 -1.39 -1.67 -1.19
CA ARG A 120 -0.97 -2.88 -0.44
C ARG A 120 0.23 -3.58 -1.06
N LEU A 121 1.21 -3.89 -0.21
CA LEU A 121 2.36 -4.76 -0.47
C LEU A 121 2.12 -6.11 0.20
N GLY A 122 1.47 -7.02 -0.52
CA GLY A 122 1.02 -8.30 0.04
C GLY A 122 -0.11 -8.09 1.05
N SER A 123 0.10 -8.51 2.31
CA SER A 123 -0.92 -8.41 3.36
C SER A 123 -0.96 -7.07 4.09
N ARG A 124 -0.03 -6.15 3.83
CA ARG A 124 0.10 -4.86 4.55
C ARG A 124 0.00 -3.67 3.61
N SER A 125 -0.42 -2.51 4.10
CA SER A 125 -0.23 -1.26 3.34
C SER A 125 1.26 -0.90 3.24
N ALA A 126 1.64 -0.02 2.31
CA ALA A 126 3.01 0.49 2.25
C ALA A 126 3.38 1.25 3.54
N VAL A 127 2.43 1.98 4.14
CA VAL A 127 2.61 2.66 5.44
C VAL A 127 2.85 1.63 6.57
N ASP A 128 2.04 0.58 6.63
CA ASP A 128 2.22 -0.52 7.60
C ASP A 128 3.56 -1.23 7.44
N TRP A 129 4.09 -1.28 6.21
CA TRP A 129 5.39 -1.88 5.93
C TRP A 129 6.53 -1.07 6.59
N ILE A 130 6.48 0.27 6.50
CA ILE A 130 7.45 1.14 7.19
C ILE A 130 7.37 0.93 8.71
N ILE A 131 6.16 0.96 9.27
CA ILE A 131 5.93 0.74 10.72
C ILE A 131 6.53 -0.59 11.20
N ASP A 132 6.39 -1.66 10.41
CA ASP A 132 6.86 -3.00 10.79
C ASP A 132 8.36 -3.18 10.63
N ARG A 133 8.97 -2.50 9.65
CA ARG A 133 10.38 -2.68 9.27
C ARG A 133 11.33 -1.71 9.97
N TYR A 134 10.94 -0.45 10.18
CA TYR A 134 11.83 0.59 10.72
C TYR A 134 11.76 0.66 12.24
N HIS A 135 12.41 -0.30 12.89
CA HIS A 135 12.71 -0.30 14.32
C HIS A 135 14.01 -1.06 14.54
N VAL A 136 14.68 -0.78 15.66
CA VAL A 136 15.87 -1.53 16.06
C VAL A 136 15.45 -2.94 16.44
N LYS A 137 16.04 -3.95 15.82
CA LYS A 137 15.73 -5.35 16.10
C LYS A 137 17.00 -6.18 16.13
N THR A 138 17.17 -6.91 17.22
CA THR A 138 18.24 -7.92 17.35
C THR A 138 17.69 -9.28 16.97
N ASP A 139 18.34 -9.94 16.01
CA ASP A 139 18.04 -11.33 15.71
C ASP A 139 18.57 -12.23 16.84
N LYS A 140 17.70 -13.05 17.43
CA LYS A 140 18.04 -13.85 18.61
C LYS A 140 19.03 -14.97 18.31
N ASN A 141 19.06 -15.46 17.08
CA ASN A 141 19.87 -16.62 16.70
C ASN A 141 21.30 -16.20 16.36
N SER A 142 21.45 -15.12 15.60
CA SER A 142 22.74 -14.60 15.15
C SER A 142 23.32 -13.51 16.06
N GLY A 143 22.50 -12.87 16.90
CA GLY A 143 22.88 -11.70 17.69
C GLY A 143 23.06 -10.43 16.86
N ILE A 144 22.79 -10.47 15.55
CA ILE A 144 22.97 -9.33 14.65
C ILE A 144 21.89 -8.28 14.93
N VAL A 145 22.33 -7.06 15.22
CA VAL A 145 21.47 -5.90 15.42
C VAL A 145 21.19 -5.26 14.07
N ASN A 146 19.91 -5.20 13.71
CA ASN A 146 19.42 -4.41 12.60
C ASN A 146 19.00 -3.03 13.13
N ASP A 147 19.83 -2.01 12.92
CA ASP A 147 19.57 -0.61 13.28
C ASP A 147 19.31 0.24 12.02
N PRO A 148 18.04 0.61 11.74
CA PRO A 148 17.72 1.49 10.60
C PRO A 148 18.35 2.88 10.70
N ASN A 149 18.66 3.35 11.92
CA ASN A 149 19.25 4.67 12.13
C ASN A 149 20.72 4.72 11.67
N ALA A 150 21.38 3.57 11.47
CA ALA A 150 22.72 3.53 10.88
C ALA A 150 22.71 4.15 9.47
N TRP A 151 21.67 3.86 8.67
CA TRP A 151 21.52 4.42 7.34
C TRP A 151 21.33 5.94 7.37
N SER A 152 20.52 6.47 8.31
CA SER A 152 20.38 7.92 8.51
C SER A 152 21.72 8.62 8.75
N ARG A 153 22.65 7.98 9.48
CA ARG A 153 24.00 8.51 9.72
C ARG A 153 24.88 8.40 8.48
N GLU A 154 24.78 7.30 7.75
CA GLU A 154 25.54 7.07 6.52
C GLU A 154 25.21 8.09 5.43
N VAL A 155 23.93 8.39 5.24
CA VAL A 155 23.48 9.40 4.27
C VAL A 155 23.55 10.84 4.80
N GLY A 156 23.92 11.03 6.07
CA GLY A 156 24.03 12.34 6.70
C GLY A 156 22.69 13.06 6.94
N ASP A 157 21.57 12.33 6.97
CA ASP A 157 20.22 12.87 7.13
C ASP A 157 19.55 12.28 8.38
N PRO A 158 19.49 13.02 9.51
CA PRO A 158 18.85 12.54 10.73
C PRO A 158 17.33 12.37 10.58
N ARG A 159 16.69 13.08 9.62
CA ARG A 159 15.24 13.01 9.39
C ARG A 159 14.84 11.92 8.39
N TYR A 160 15.81 11.21 7.81
CA TYR A 160 15.58 10.26 6.72
C TYR A 160 14.36 9.35 6.93
N ILE A 161 14.24 8.68 8.08
CA ILE A 161 13.14 7.73 8.35
C ILE A 161 11.80 8.46 8.53
N LEU A 162 11.81 9.63 9.15
CA LEU A 162 10.63 10.46 9.36
C LEU A 162 10.07 10.95 8.02
N ASP A 163 10.95 11.52 7.19
CA ASP A 163 10.57 12.04 5.89
C ASP A 163 10.20 10.89 4.94
N LEU A 164 10.89 9.75 5.01
CA LEU A 164 10.54 8.53 4.25
C LEU A 164 9.10 8.08 4.51
N LEU A 165 8.66 8.07 5.78
CA LEU A 165 7.27 7.73 6.11
C LEU A 165 6.28 8.66 5.40
N ALA A 166 6.53 9.97 5.42
CA ALA A 166 5.70 10.96 4.73
C ALA A 166 5.76 10.84 3.19
N ARG A 167 6.93 10.51 2.63
CA ARG A 167 7.09 10.25 1.19
C ARG A 167 6.32 9.00 0.76
N VAL A 168 6.31 7.95 1.58
CA VAL A 168 5.53 6.73 1.34
C VAL A 168 4.02 7.03 1.35
N VAL A 169 3.55 7.97 2.18
CA VAL A 169 2.15 8.43 2.11
C VAL A 169 1.84 9.05 0.75
N THR A 170 2.69 9.96 0.26
CA THR A 170 2.55 10.54 -1.10
C THR A 170 2.53 9.46 -2.18
N VAL A 171 3.53 8.57 -2.16
CA VAL A 171 3.66 7.49 -3.16
C VAL A 171 2.44 6.57 -3.14
N SER A 172 1.88 6.26 -1.97
CA SER A 172 0.65 5.47 -1.88
C SER A 172 -0.53 6.17 -2.56
N LEU A 173 -0.72 7.48 -2.33
CA LEU A 173 -1.82 8.24 -2.91
C LEU A 173 -1.67 8.40 -4.43
N GLU A 174 -0.46 8.70 -4.90
CA GLU A 174 -0.16 8.81 -6.33
C GLU A 174 -0.31 7.46 -7.04
N THR A 175 0.12 6.36 -6.39
CA THR A 175 -0.09 5.01 -6.90
C THR A 175 -1.58 4.73 -7.10
N MET A 176 -2.41 5.05 -6.10
CA MET A 176 -3.84 4.83 -6.21
C MET A 176 -4.48 5.76 -7.25
N THR A 177 -3.98 6.98 -7.43
CA THR A 177 -4.42 7.88 -8.50
C THR A 177 -4.19 7.26 -9.89
N ILE A 178 -3.02 6.67 -10.12
CA ILE A 178 -2.70 5.98 -11.39
C ILE A 178 -3.56 4.73 -11.55
N VAL A 179 -3.69 3.92 -10.50
CA VAL A 179 -4.47 2.67 -10.52
C VAL A 179 -5.95 2.93 -10.78
N ASP A 180 -6.52 3.94 -10.15
CA ASP A 180 -7.93 4.32 -10.33
C ASP A 180 -8.20 4.93 -11.72
N SER A 181 -7.15 5.39 -12.40
CA SER A 181 -7.21 5.93 -13.76
C SER A 181 -6.92 4.89 -14.86
N LEU A 182 -6.73 3.61 -14.49
CA LEU A 182 -6.47 2.56 -15.47
C LEU A 182 -7.66 2.39 -16.44
N PRO A 183 -7.39 2.10 -17.73
CA PRO A 183 -8.44 1.75 -18.67
C PRO A 183 -9.23 0.53 -18.19
N PRO A 184 -10.50 0.37 -18.61
CA PRO A 184 -11.25 -0.85 -18.38
C PRO A 184 -10.48 -2.07 -18.88
N LEU A 185 -10.49 -3.16 -18.10
CA LEU A 185 -9.85 -4.41 -18.50
C LEU A 185 -10.70 -5.11 -19.56
N ASP A 186 -10.49 -4.74 -20.82
CA ASP A 186 -11.06 -5.40 -22.00
C ASP A 186 -10.03 -6.36 -22.61
N ILE A 187 -10.25 -7.67 -22.40
CA ILE A 187 -9.35 -8.72 -22.87
C ILE A 187 -9.76 -9.09 -24.29
N ARG A 188 -8.81 -9.01 -25.23
CA ARG A 188 -9.03 -9.52 -26.58
C ARG A 188 -9.05 -11.04 -26.53
N ASP A 189 -10.12 -11.64 -27.02
CA ASP A 189 -10.18 -13.09 -27.22
C ASP A 189 -9.06 -13.51 -28.17
N GLN A 190 -8.32 -14.56 -27.78
CA GLN A 190 -7.30 -15.15 -28.64
C GLN A 190 -8.01 -15.84 -29.82
N GLN A 191 -7.88 -15.28 -31.02
CA GLN A 191 -8.12 -16.02 -32.26
C GLN A 191 -6.99 -17.02 -32.50
#